data_AF-A0A259CS01-F1
#
_entry.id   AF-A0A259CS01-F1
#
_cell.length_a   1.000
_cell.length_b   1.000
_cell.length_c   1.000
_cell.angle_alpha   90.00
_cell.angle_beta   90.00
_cell.angle_gamma   90.00
#
_symmetry.space_group_name_H-M   'P 1'
#
loop_
_entity.id
_entity.type
_entity.pdbx_description
1 polymer ?
#
loop_
_entity_poly.entity_id
_entity_poly.type
_entity_poly.pdbx_seq_one_letter_code
_entity_poly.pdbx_strand_id
1 'polypeptide(L)'
;MKADMQTLKRSISWFLVVGAIAALVHYAMAVTLEGMYSVRPAWSNIIGFCAAFPVSYLGHRHFSFSGQSSSHQQALPRFLAVAILGFLANQTLVLLGLHFTALPFWSLLALVMIVVAIGTYLLSKHWAF
;
A
#
# COMPACT_ATOMS: atom_id res chain seq x y z
N MET A 1 19.02 22.88 -11.72
CA MET A 1 19.41 22.48 -10.35
C MET A 1 18.37 22.82 -9.27
N LYS A 2 17.99 24.10 -9.01
CA LYS A 2 16.94 24.41 -8.01
C LYS A 2 15.53 23.94 -8.44
N ALA A 3 15.19 24.05 -9.73
CA ALA A 3 13.92 23.58 -10.28
C ALA A 3 13.78 22.04 -10.22
N ASP A 4 14.87 21.31 -10.49
CA ASP A 4 14.91 19.84 -10.41
C ASP A 4 14.70 19.36 -8.96
N MET A 5 15.32 20.04 -8.00
CA MET A 5 15.19 19.74 -6.57
C MET A 5 13.76 19.96 -6.05
N GLN A 6 13.07 21.00 -6.52
CA GLN A 6 11.66 21.26 -6.15
C GLN A 6 10.71 20.23 -6.76
N THR A 7 10.97 19.80 -8.00
CA THR A 7 10.17 18.79 -8.70
C THR A 7 10.30 17.42 -8.05
N LEU A 8 11.51 17.04 -7.62
CA LEU A 8 11.78 15.80 -6.88
C LEU A 8 11.08 15.77 -5.51
N LYS A 9 11.21 16.85 -4.72
CA LYS A 9 10.55 16.98 -3.40
C LYS A 9 9.04 16.87 -3.52
N ARG A 10 8.44 17.52 -4.52
CA ARG A 10 6.99 17.45 -4.78
C ARG A 10 6.54 16.03 -5.14
N SER A 11 7.31 15.30 -5.95
CA SER A 11 7.00 13.91 -6.31
C SER A 11 7.02 12.97 -5.10
N ILE A 12 8.01 13.12 -4.21
CA ILE A 12 8.11 12.35 -2.95
C ILE A 12 6.94 12.65 -2.02
N SER A 13 6.56 13.93 -1.86
CA SER A 13 5.42 14.31 -1.02
C SER A 13 4.10 13.70 -1.54
N TRP A 14 3.83 13.79 -2.85
CA TRP A 14 2.63 13.19 -3.42
C TRP A 14 2.66 11.66 -3.38
N PHE A 15 3.85 11.06 -3.51
CA PHE A 15 4.00 9.62 -3.36
C PHE A 15 3.57 9.17 -1.96
N LEU A 16 4.04 9.86 -0.91
CA LEU A 16 3.65 9.57 0.48
C LEU A 16 2.16 9.80 0.71
N VAL A 17 1.60 10.90 0.21
CA VAL A 17 0.16 11.22 0.38
C VAL A 17 -0.72 10.18 -0.30
N VAL A 18 -0.43 9.83 -1.57
CA VAL A 18 -1.20 8.81 -2.29
C VAL A 18 -1.08 7.45 -1.63
N GLY A 19 0.13 7.08 -1.18
CA GLY A 19 0.34 5.83 -0.43
C GLY A 19 -0.46 5.79 0.87
N ALA A 20 -0.48 6.89 1.63
CA ALA A 20 -1.24 6.99 2.87
C ALA A 20 -2.76 6.90 2.63
N ILE A 21 -3.28 7.55 1.58
CA ILE A 21 -4.70 7.45 1.21
C ILE A 21 -5.05 6.01 0.82
N ALA A 22 -4.24 5.36 0.00
CA ALA A 22 -4.46 3.97 -0.38
C ALA A 22 -4.43 3.03 0.82
N ALA A 23 -3.48 3.21 1.74
CA ALA A 23 -3.41 2.47 3.00
C ALA A 23 -4.66 2.68 3.86
N LEU A 24 -5.15 3.92 3.96
CA LEU A 24 -6.38 4.22 4.70
C LEU A 24 -7.60 3.54 4.08
N VAL A 25 -7.72 3.56 2.75
CA VAL A 25 -8.80 2.87 2.02
C VAL A 25 -8.74 1.36 2.25
N HIS A 26 -7.55 0.75 2.19
CA HIS A 26 -7.35 -0.67 2.49
C HIS A 26 -7.84 -0.98 3.90
N TYR A 27 -7.30 -0.25 4.89
CA TYR A 27 -7.61 -0.46 6.29
C TYR A 27 -9.12 -0.32 6.57
N ALA A 28 -9.73 0.79 6.13
CA ALA A 28 -11.13 1.06 6.36
C ALA A 28 -12.03 -0.01 5.72
N MET A 29 -11.74 -0.42 4.49
CA MET A 29 -12.50 -1.45 3.79
C MET A 29 -12.39 -2.80 4.51
N ALA A 30 -11.16 -3.23 4.84
CA ALA A 30 -10.93 -4.51 5.48
C ALA A 30 -11.58 -4.59 6.87
N VAL A 31 -11.40 -3.56 7.71
CA VAL A 31 -11.99 -3.50 9.05
C VAL A 31 -13.51 -3.43 9.00
N THR A 32 -14.08 -2.69 8.04
CA THR A 32 -15.54 -2.61 7.88
C THR A 32 -16.11 -3.96 7.46
N LEU A 33 -15.48 -4.65 6.50
CA LEU A 33 -15.94 -5.96 6.04
C LEU A 33 -15.88 -7.03 7.15
N GLU A 34 -14.81 -7.03 7.94
CA GLU A 34 -14.69 -7.98 9.05
C GLU A 34 -15.63 -7.63 10.21
N GLY A 35 -15.68 -6.37 10.64
CA GLY A 35 -16.44 -5.96 11.82
C GLY A 35 -17.95 -5.79 11.60
N MET A 36 -18.38 -5.30 10.43
CA MET A 36 -19.81 -5.02 10.16
C MET A 36 -20.49 -6.12 9.34
N TYR A 37 -19.74 -6.81 8.48
CA TYR A 37 -20.27 -7.82 7.57
C TYR A 37 -19.82 -9.24 7.92
N SER A 38 -19.06 -9.42 9.01
CA SER A 38 -18.55 -10.72 9.48
C SER A 38 -17.79 -11.50 8.41
N VAL A 39 -17.20 -10.80 7.44
CA VAL A 39 -16.36 -11.41 6.41
C VAL A 39 -15.07 -11.88 7.07
N ARG A 40 -14.63 -13.11 6.76
CA ARG A 40 -13.43 -13.68 7.39
C ARG A 40 -12.22 -12.77 7.14
N PRO A 41 -11.33 -12.55 8.13
CA PRO A 41 -10.19 -11.64 8.03
C PRO A 41 -9.34 -11.80 6.76
N ALA A 42 -9.12 -13.04 6.33
CA ALA A 42 -8.39 -13.36 5.11
C ALA A 42 -9.00 -12.71 3.86
N TRP A 43 -10.32 -12.79 3.72
CA TRP A 43 -11.06 -12.25 2.58
C TRP A 43 -11.23 -10.73 2.71
N SER A 44 -11.50 -10.23 3.91
CA SER A 44 -11.59 -8.80 4.18
C SER A 44 -10.31 -8.06 3.78
N ASN A 45 -9.15 -8.65 4.10
CA ASN A 45 -7.86 -8.06 3.74
C ASN A 45 -7.60 -8.06 2.22
N ILE A 46 -7.96 -9.14 1.52
CA ILE A 46 -7.86 -9.23 0.05
C ILE A 46 -8.77 -8.19 -0.62
N ILE A 47 -10.03 -8.08 -0.19
CA ILE A 47 -10.98 -7.12 -0.75
C ILE A 47 -10.52 -5.68 -0.48
N GLY A 48 -10.01 -5.41 0.73
CA GLY A 48 -9.42 -4.13 1.08
C GLY A 48 -8.24 -3.74 0.18
N PHE A 49 -7.34 -4.68 -0.12
CA PHE A 49 -6.25 -4.46 -1.06
C PHE A 49 -6.76 -4.19 -2.48
N CYS A 50 -7.73 -4.99 -2.96
CA CYS A 50 -8.33 -4.79 -4.28
C CYS A 50 -9.01 -3.42 -4.41
N ALA A 51 -9.60 -2.89 -3.33
CA ALA A 51 -10.19 -1.55 -3.31
C ALA A 51 -9.12 -0.44 -3.27
N ALA A 52 -8.03 -0.66 -2.55
CA ALA A 52 -6.94 0.31 -2.40
C ALA A 52 -6.03 0.41 -3.64
N PHE A 53 -5.86 -0.68 -4.38
CA PHE A 53 -4.95 -0.72 -5.52
C PHE A 53 -5.31 0.30 -6.62
N PRO A 54 -6.58 0.43 -7.08
CA PRO A 54 -6.98 1.48 -8.01
C PRO A 54 -6.72 2.90 -7.48
N VAL A 55 -6.96 3.14 -6.18
CA VAL A 55 -6.73 4.44 -5.54
C VAL A 55 -5.25 4.81 -5.59
N SER A 56 -4.37 3.85 -5.27
CA SER A 56 -2.93 4.04 -5.33
C SER A 56 -2.46 4.27 -6.77
N TYR A 57 -2.89 3.44 -7.72
CA TYR A 57 -2.49 3.53 -9.12
C TYR A 57 -2.94 4.86 -9.76
N LEU A 58 -4.21 5.23 -9.60
CA LEU A 58 -4.75 6.47 -10.15
C LEU A 58 -4.13 7.69 -9.46
N GLY A 59 -3.90 7.64 -8.14
CA GLY A 59 -3.25 8.73 -7.42
C GLY A 59 -1.82 8.97 -7.90
N HIS A 60 -1.00 7.91 -8.02
CA HIS A 60 0.37 8.07 -8.49
C HIS A 60 0.42 8.53 -9.94
N ARG A 61 -0.52 8.09 -10.77
CA ARG A 61 -0.63 8.53 -12.16
C ARG A 61 -0.98 10.02 -12.27
N HIS A 62 -2.00 10.48 -11.54
CA HIS A 62 -2.48 11.87 -11.67
C HIS A 62 -1.59 12.89 -10.94
N PHE A 63 -0.94 12.49 -9.84
CA PHE A 63 -0.18 13.42 -9.00
C PHE A 63 1.33 13.19 -9.05
N SER A 64 1.81 11.94 -8.93
CA SER A 64 3.26 11.65 -8.88
C SER A 64 3.93 11.65 -10.26
N PHE A 65 3.20 11.30 -11.32
CA PHE A 65 3.75 11.05 -12.67
C PHE A 65 3.06 11.83 -13.80
N SER A 66 2.33 12.92 -13.50
CA SER A 66 1.55 13.70 -14.48
C SER A 66 2.35 14.29 -15.66
N GLY A 67 3.69 14.16 -15.65
CA GLY A 67 4.59 14.63 -16.71
C GLY A 67 5.48 13.56 -17.35
N GLN A 68 5.32 12.26 -17.01
CA GLN A 68 6.14 11.19 -17.59
C GLN A 68 5.39 10.45 -18.72
N SER A 69 5.91 10.56 -19.94
CA SER A 69 5.39 9.96 -21.18
C SER A 69 5.61 8.44 -21.29
N SER A 70 5.68 7.72 -20.16
CA SER A 70 5.84 6.27 -20.16
C SER A 70 4.51 5.58 -20.45
N SER A 71 4.50 4.69 -21.45
CA SER A 71 3.31 3.91 -21.83
C SER A 71 2.74 3.13 -20.64
N HIS A 72 1.41 3.23 -20.45
CA HIS A 72 0.61 2.52 -19.45
C HIS A 72 0.98 1.03 -19.32
N GLN A 73 1.35 0.40 -20.44
CA GLN A 73 1.65 -1.02 -20.54
C GLN A 73 2.95 -1.45 -19.84
N GLN A 74 3.87 -0.53 -19.54
CA GLN A 74 5.14 -0.87 -18.88
C GLN A 74 5.15 -0.55 -17.38
N ALA A 75 4.49 0.54 -16.97
CA ALA A 75 4.47 0.98 -15.58
C ALA A 75 3.48 0.17 -14.72
N LEU A 76 2.30 -0.15 -15.26
CA LEU A 76 1.27 -0.90 -14.55
C LEU A 76 1.72 -2.29 -14.07
N PRO A 77 2.28 -3.18 -14.92
CA PRO A 77 2.66 -4.52 -14.46
C PRO A 77 3.78 -4.52 -13.42
N ARG A 78 4.73 -3.58 -13.50
CA ARG A 78 5.78 -3.42 -12.49
C ARG A 78 5.21 -2.93 -11.17
N PHE A 79 4.35 -1.92 -11.22
CA PHE A 79 3.68 -1.40 -10.03
C PHE A 79 2.79 -2.47 -9.38
N LEU A 80 2.03 -3.21 -10.19
CA LEU A 80 1.21 -4.32 -9.74
C LEU A 80 2.05 -5.42 -9.08
N ALA A 81 3.20 -5.80 -9.66
CA ALA A 81 4.09 -6.78 -9.06
C ALA A 81 4.59 -6.34 -7.67
N VAL A 82 5.02 -5.09 -7.52
CA VAL A 82 5.44 -4.53 -6.22
C VAL A 82 4.27 -4.51 -5.23
N ALA A 83 3.09 -4.07 -5.67
CA ALA A 83 1.90 -4.03 -4.83
C ALA A 83 1.48 -5.43 -4.36
N ILE A 84 1.51 -6.43 -5.24
CA ILE A 84 1.20 -7.82 -4.91
C ILE A 84 2.23 -8.37 -3.91
N LEU A 85 3.53 -8.15 -4.12
CA LEU A 85 4.56 -8.63 -3.19
C LEU A 85 4.39 -8.01 -1.80
N GLY A 86 4.16 -6.70 -1.73
CA GLY A 86 3.86 -6.01 -0.47
C GLY A 86 2.59 -6.54 0.19
N PHE A 87 1.55 -6.81 -0.60
CA PHE A 87 0.32 -7.40 -0.09
C PHE A 87 0.50 -8.84 0.40
N LEU A 88 1.26 -9.68 -0.30
CA LEU A 88 1.53 -11.05 0.15
C LEU A 88 2.28 -11.06 1.49
N ALA A 89 3.24 -10.15 1.67
CA ALA A 89 3.90 -9.96 2.96
C ALA A 89 2.90 -9.53 4.04
N ASN A 90 2.05 -8.55 3.75
CA ASN A 90 0.99 -8.09 4.66
C ASN A 90 0.01 -9.23 5.03
N GLN A 91 -0.54 -9.91 4.04
CA GLN A 91 -1.48 -11.01 4.21
C GLN A 91 -0.88 -12.13 5.07
N THR A 92 0.36 -12.52 4.77
CA THR A 92 1.06 -13.57 5.52
C THR A 92 1.23 -13.18 6.99
N LEU A 93 1.72 -11.96 7.24
CA LEU A 93 1.92 -11.46 8.60
C LEU A 93 0.60 -11.32 9.37
N VAL A 94 -0.48 -10.88 8.72
CA VAL A 94 -1.82 -10.83 9.33
C VAL A 94 -2.30 -12.23 9.70
N LEU A 95 -2.23 -13.20 8.79
CA LEU A 95 -2.71 -14.55 9.07
C LEU A 95 -1.89 -15.25 10.16
N LEU A 96 -0.57 -15.10 10.13
CA LEU A 96 0.30 -15.62 11.20
C LEU A 96 0.01 -14.92 12.53
N GLY A 97 -0.14 -13.60 12.52
CA GLY A 97 -0.47 -12.84 13.72
C GLY A 97 -1.81 -13.25 14.34
N LEU A 98 -2.84 -13.47 13.52
CA LEU A 98 -4.14 -13.98 14.00
C LEU A 98 -4.05 -15.41 14.54
N HIS A 99 -3.10 -16.21 14.04
CA HIS A 99 -2.91 -17.58 14.51
C HIS A 99 -2.14 -17.64 15.83
N PHE A 100 -1.12 -16.78 16.01
CA PHE A 100 -0.22 -16.81 17.15
C PHE A 100 -0.52 -15.79 18.24
N THR A 101 -1.45 -14.86 18.01
CA THR A 101 -1.81 -13.80 18.97
C THR A 101 -3.31 -13.73 19.16
N ALA A 102 -3.74 -13.19 20.31
CA ALA A 102 -5.15 -12.91 20.59
C ALA A 102 -5.57 -11.50 20.13
N LEU A 103 -4.78 -10.83 19.28
CA LEU A 103 -5.08 -9.48 18.84
C LEU A 103 -6.28 -9.46 17.90
N PRO A 104 -7.22 -8.50 18.07
CA PRO A 104 -8.32 -8.35 17.14
C PRO A 104 -7.80 -7.87 15.78
N PHE A 105 -8.47 -8.29 14.70
CA PHE A 105 -8.04 -8.07 13.32
C PHE A 105 -7.71 -6.60 13.00
N TRP A 106 -8.54 -5.66 13.43
CA TRP A 106 -8.33 -4.23 13.19
C TRP A 106 -7.02 -3.70 13.79
N SER A 107 -6.62 -4.19 14.96
CA SER A 107 -5.39 -3.76 15.64
C SER A 107 -4.16 -4.40 15.00
N LEU A 108 -4.27 -5.69 14.67
CA LEU A 108 -3.20 -6.45 14.04
C LEU A 108 -2.94 -5.94 12.62
N LEU A 109 -3.98 -5.68 11.84
CA LEU A 109 -3.85 -5.12 10.50
C LEU A 109 -3.13 -3.77 10.53
N ALA A 110 -3.50 -2.88 11.45
CA ALA A 110 -2.81 -1.58 11.60
C ALA A 110 -1.32 -1.75 11.89
N LEU A 111 -0.98 -2.64 12.84
CA LEU A 111 0.42 -2.95 13.17
C LEU A 111 1.18 -3.52 11.98
N VAL A 112 0.62 -4.53 11.30
CA VAL A 112 1.26 -5.17 10.15
C VAL A 112 1.44 -4.17 9.00
N MET A 113 0.48 -3.29 8.75
CA MET A 113 0.63 -2.25 7.72
C MET A 113 1.80 -1.31 8.02
N ILE A 114 1.98 -0.91 9.28
CA ILE A 114 3.13 -0.09 9.70
C ILE A 114 4.44 -0.87 9.50
N VAL A 115 4.49 -2.13 9.95
CA VAL A 115 5.68 -3.00 9.80
C VAL A 115 6.05 -3.18 8.33
N VAL A 116 5.09 -3.46 7.46
CA VAL A 116 5.31 -3.63 6.02
C VAL A 116 5.74 -2.32 5.37
N ALA A 117 5.17 -1.18 5.76
CA ALA A 117 5.58 0.13 5.26
C ALA A 117 7.03 0.46 5.64
N ILE A 118 7.41 0.24 6.91
CA ILE A 118 8.78 0.44 7.39
C ILE A 118 9.74 -0.52 6.69
N GLY A 119 9.39 -1.81 6.60
CA GLY A 119 10.21 -2.82 5.91
C GLY A 119 10.44 -2.48 4.44
N THR A 120 9.39 -2.04 3.74
CA THR A 120 9.47 -1.60 2.34
C THR A 120 10.37 -0.37 2.19
N TYR A 121 10.27 0.59 3.11
CA TYR A 121 11.13 1.77 3.13
C TYR A 121 12.60 1.40 3.39
N LEU A 122 12.88 0.54 4.37
CA LEU A 122 14.24 0.11 4.69
C LEU A 122 14.85 -0.68 3.54
N LEU A 123 14.09 -1.59 2.89
CA LEU A 123 14.55 -2.30 1.70
C LEU A 123 14.88 -1.32 0.57
N SER A 124 13.97 -0.37 0.33
CA SER A 124 14.17 0.65 -0.70
C SER A 124 15.39 1.53 -0.38
N LYS A 125 15.64 1.84 0.90
CA LYS A 125 16.77 2.63 1.35
C LYS A 125 18.12 1.91 1.21
N HIS A 126 18.20 0.60 1.48
CA HIS A 126 19.47 -0.14 1.44
C HIS A 126 19.75 -0.82 0.09
N TRP A 127 18.74 -0.92 -0.78
CA TRP A 127 18.86 -1.60 -2.08
C TRP A 127 18.79 -0.64 -3.27
N ALA A 128 18.15 0.53 -3.13
CA ALA A 128 18.07 1.54 -4.21
C ALA A 128 18.97 2.77 -3.99
N PHE A 129 19.62 2.91 -2.83
CA PHE A 129 20.56 3.99 -2.48
C PHE A 129 21.78 3.41 -1.77
#